data_AF-A0A7V8VVI9-F1
#
_entry.id   AF-A0A7V8VVI9-F1
#
_cell.length_a   1.000
_cell.length_b   1.000
_cell.length_c   1.000
_cell.angle_alpha   90.00
_cell.angle_beta   90.00
_cell.angle_gamma   90.00
#
_symmetry.space_group_name_H-M   'P 1'
#
loop_
_entity.id
_entity.type
_entity.pdbx_description
1 polymer ?
#
loop_
_entity_poly.entity_id
_entity_poly.type
_entity_poly.pdbx_seq_one_letter_code
_entity_poly.pdbx_strand_id
1 'polypeptide(L)'
;MTTDDTDLPLDALHPDPRNARTHDARNLALITDALRDVGAARSIVVDETGTVLAGNATLAAAGSAGIARVRIVDADGTELIAVRRRGLTPDQKQRLA
;
A
#
# COMPACT_ATOMS: atom_id res chain seq x y z
N MET A 1 18.10 -12.59 10.08
CA MET A 1 17.29 -12.55 8.85
C MET A 1 17.76 -11.33 8.07
N THR A 2 18.40 -11.53 6.93
CA THR A 2 18.88 -10.43 6.09
C THR A 2 17.68 -9.94 5.30
N THR A 3 17.07 -8.84 5.70
CA THR A 3 15.98 -8.21 4.95
C THR A 3 16.58 -7.50 3.74
N ASP A 4 16.60 -8.15 2.59
CA ASP A 4 16.90 -7.49 1.33
C ASP A 4 15.67 -6.68 0.90
N ASP A 5 15.54 -5.48 1.46
CA ASP A 5 14.54 -4.50 1.06
C ASP A 5 14.66 -4.24 -0.44
N THR A 6 13.71 -4.76 -1.21
CA THR A 6 13.70 -4.63 -2.67
C THR A 6 12.71 -3.54 -3.07
N ASP A 7 13.19 -2.53 -3.80
CA ASP A 7 12.36 -1.50 -4.40
C ASP A 7 11.92 -1.95 -5.82
N LEU A 8 10.61 -2.11 -6.02
CA LEU A 8 10.01 -2.54 -7.28
C LEU A 8 9.10 -1.44 -7.87
N PRO A 9 8.86 -1.43 -9.19
CA PRO A 9 7.81 -0.59 -9.76
C PRO A 9 6.43 -1.11 -9.31
N LEU A 10 5.46 -0.20 -9.16
CA LEU A 10 4.13 -0.55 -8.65
C LEU A 10 3.40 -1.56 -9.56
N ASP A 11 3.64 -1.49 -10.86
CA ASP A 11 3.05 -2.37 -11.88
C ASP A 11 3.61 -3.80 -11.88
N ALA A 12 4.66 -4.07 -11.09
CA ALA A 12 5.08 -5.44 -10.80
C ALA A 12 4.07 -6.19 -9.90
N LEU A 13 3.20 -5.46 -9.20
CA LEU A 13 2.13 -6.05 -8.40
C LEU A 13 0.83 -6.11 -9.17
N HIS A 14 0.04 -7.14 -8.91
CA HIS A 14 -1.25 -7.34 -9.56
C HIS A 14 -2.34 -7.70 -8.53
N PRO A 15 -3.59 -7.30 -8.79
CA PRO A 15 -4.67 -7.59 -7.86
C PRO A 15 -4.98 -9.09 -7.81
N ASP A 16 -5.43 -9.58 -6.66
CA ASP A 16 -5.93 -10.95 -6.54
C ASP A 16 -7.18 -11.13 -7.43
N PRO A 17 -7.15 -12.05 -8.41
CA PRO A 17 -8.30 -12.31 -9.28
C PRO A 17 -9.54 -12.82 -8.52
N ARG A 18 -9.35 -13.35 -7.30
CA ARG A 18 -10.41 -13.80 -6.41
C ARG A 18 -10.86 -12.72 -5.42
N ASN A 19 -10.36 -11.49 -5.53
CA ASN A 19 -10.77 -10.42 -4.63
C ASN A 19 -12.29 -10.19 -4.72
N ALA A 20 -13.02 -10.70 -3.73
CA ALA A 20 -14.47 -10.64 -3.67
C ALA A 20 -15.00 -9.22 -3.40
N ARG A 21 -14.12 -8.29 -3.02
CA ARG A 21 -14.50 -6.90 -2.74
C ARG A 21 -14.38 -6.05 -3.99
N THR A 22 -15.52 -5.77 -4.61
CA THR A 22 -15.66 -4.69 -5.60
C THR A 22 -15.69 -3.36 -4.86
N HIS A 23 -14.74 -2.48 -5.17
CA HIS A 23 -14.74 -1.12 -4.66
C HIS A 23 -15.50 -0.21 -5.63
N ASP A 24 -16.53 0.48 -5.15
CA ASP A 24 -17.17 1.52 -5.95
C ASP A 24 -16.21 2.68 -6.23
N ALA A 25 -16.48 3.44 -7.30
CA ALA A 25 -15.63 4.53 -7.73
C ALA A 25 -15.46 5.62 -6.67
N ARG A 26 -16.47 5.82 -5.81
CA ARG A 26 -16.43 6.82 -4.73
C ARG A 26 -15.41 6.42 -3.67
N ASN A 27 -15.41 5.16 -3.25
CA ASN A 27 -14.46 4.63 -2.29
C ASN A 27 -13.02 4.69 -2.83
N LEU A 28 -12.80 4.35 -4.11
CA LEU A 28 -11.49 4.49 -4.73
C LEU A 28 -11.02 5.95 -4.79
N ALA A 29 -11.92 6.90 -5.08
CA ALA A 29 -11.59 8.32 -5.07
C ALA A 29 -11.14 8.79 -3.67
N LEU A 30 -11.87 8.39 -2.61
CA LEU A 30 -11.48 8.71 -1.23
C LEU A 30 -10.10 8.18 -0.87
N ILE A 31 -9.77 6.95 -1.27
CA ILE A 31 -8.45 6.36 -1.03
C ILE A 31 -7.38 7.12 -1.83
N THR A 32 -7.67 7.47 -3.08
CA THR A 32 -6.76 8.23 -3.94
C THR A 32 -6.45 9.60 -3.34
N ASP A 33 -7.47 10.31 -2.85
CA ASP A 33 -7.29 11.63 -2.23
C ASP A 33 -6.52 11.53 -0.92
N ALA A 34 -6.77 10.51 -0.10
CA ALA A 34 -5.97 10.25 1.09
C ALA A 34 -4.49 9.98 0.72
N LEU A 35 -4.25 9.16 -0.31
CA LEU A 35 -2.88 8.89 -0.78
C LEU A 35 -2.19 10.14 -1.32
N ARG A 36 -2.90 11.07 -1.95
CA ARG A 36 -2.33 12.35 -2.39
C ARG A 36 -1.99 13.27 -1.23
N ASP A 37 -2.81 13.27 -0.18
CA ASP A 37 -2.67 14.18 0.95
C ASP A 37 -1.59 13.74 1.95
N VAL A 38 -1.60 12.45 2.32
CA VAL A 38 -0.69 11.91 3.35
C VAL A 38 0.28 10.86 2.82
N GLY A 39 0.18 10.44 1.56
CA GLY A 39 1.01 9.38 0.98
C GLY A 39 0.59 7.98 1.43
N ALA A 40 1.34 6.96 1.00
CA ALA A 40 1.18 5.61 1.51
C ALA A 40 1.48 5.56 3.02
N ALA A 41 0.50 5.13 3.80
CA ALA A 41 0.60 5.07 5.26
C ALA A 41 0.44 3.66 5.83
N ARG A 42 -0.45 2.85 5.25
CA ARG A 42 -0.61 1.43 5.58
C ARG A 42 0.03 0.57 4.51
N SER A 43 0.70 -0.50 4.93
CA SER A 43 1.22 -1.53 4.04
C SER A 43 0.09 -2.34 3.41
N ILE A 44 0.43 -3.00 2.30
CA ILE A 44 -0.38 -4.03 1.66
C ILE A 44 0.31 -5.38 1.88
N VAL A 45 -0.43 -6.48 1.68
CA VAL A 45 0.11 -7.84 1.76
C VAL A 45 0.16 -8.43 0.36
N VAL A 46 1.31 -8.95 -0.03
CA VAL A 46 1.56 -9.63 -1.30
C VAL A 46 2.07 -11.03 -1.05
N ASP A 47 1.83 -11.93 -2.00
CA ASP A 47 2.50 -13.23 -2.05
C ASP A 47 3.79 -13.17 -2.88
N GLU A 48 4.50 -14.29 -2.96
CA GLU A 48 5.77 -14.45 -3.68
C GLU A 48 5.67 -14.22 -5.19
N THR A 49 4.46 -14.22 -5.75
CA THR A 49 4.22 -13.99 -7.17
C THR A 49 3.88 -12.52 -7.48
N GLY A 50 3.74 -11.68 -6.45
CA GLY A 50 3.31 -10.28 -6.59
C GLY A 50 1.79 -10.10 -6.57
N THR A 51 1.02 -11.12 -6.19
CA THR A 51 -0.43 -11.01 -6.04
C THR A 51 -0.76 -10.26 -4.75
N VAL A 52 -1.57 -9.20 -4.84
CA VAL A 52 -2.04 -8.46 -3.65
C VAL A 52 -3.18 -9.20 -2.96
N LEU A 53 -2.84 -9.87 -1.84
CA LEU A 53 -3.79 -10.60 -0.99
C LEU A 53 -4.65 -9.65 -0.13
N ALA A 54 -4.06 -8.53 0.33
CA ALA A 54 -4.76 -7.52 1.11
C ALA A 54 -4.31 -6.10 0.72
N GLY A 55 -5.28 -5.21 0.47
CA GLY A 55 -5.02 -3.84 0.04
C GLY A 55 -5.21 -3.58 -1.46
N ASN A 56 -5.98 -4.41 -2.16
CA ASN A 56 -6.31 -4.24 -3.58
C ASN A 56 -6.80 -2.83 -3.96
N ALA A 57 -7.66 -2.22 -3.13
CA ALA A 57 -8.11 -0.84 -3.34
C ALA A 57 -6.96 0.17 -3.28
N THR A 58 -6.02 -0.03 -2.36
CA THR A 58 -4.83 0.81 -2.22
C THR A 58 -3.93 0.68 -3.43
N LEU A 59 -3.71 -0.54 -3.96
CA LEU A 59 -2.95 -0.74 -5.20
C LEU A 59 -3.59 0.04 -6.36
N ALA A 60 -4.90 -0.13 -6.56
CA ALA A 60 -5.64 0.54 -7.63
C ALA A 60 -5.58 2.08 -7.52
N ALA A 61 -5.67 2.60 -6.30
CA ALA A 61 -5.62 4.04 -6.03
C ALA A 61 -4.18 4.61 -6.11
N ALA A 62 -3.16 3.83 -5.77
CA ALA A 62 -1.78 4.29 -5.67
C ALA A 62 -1.24 4.84 -6.99
N GLY A 63 -1.47 4.13 -8.11
CA GLY A 63 -1.09 4.63 -9.43
C GLY A 63 -1.77 5.96 -9.77
N SER A 64 -3.06 6.09 -9.46
CA SER A 64 -3.84 7.33 -9.67
C SER A 64 -3.41 8.48 -8.76
N ALA A 65 -2.80 8.17 -7.62
CA ALA A 65 -2.21 9.13 -6.69
C ALA A 65 -0.76 9.52 -7.06
N GLY A 66 -0.19 8.97 -8.15
CA GLY A 66 1.17 9.27 -8.59
C GLY A 66 2.26 8.47 -7.88
N ILE A 67 1.89 7.41 -7.15
CA ILE A 67 2.84 6.50 -6.52
C ILE A 67 3.24 5.46 -7.57
N ALA A 68 4.53 5.42 -7.93
CA ALA A 68 5.05 4.54 -8.98
C ALA A 68 5.95 3.42 -8.46
N ARG A 69 6.28 3.42 -7.16
CA ARG A 69 7.19 2.45 -6.55
C ARG A 69 6.59 1.82 -5.30
N VAL A 70 6.97 0.58 -5.05
CA VAL A 70 6.68 -0.16 -3.82
C VAL A 70 7.98 -0.67 -3.22
N ARG A 71 8.08 -0.63 -1.90
CA ARG A 71 9.14 -1.30 -1.14
C ARG A 71 8.59 -2.60 -0.60
N ILE A 72 9.27 -3.71 -0.91
CA ILE A 72 8.92 -5.03 -0.40
C ILE A 72 9.79 -5.35 0.81
N VAL A 73 9.14 -5.85 1.85
CA VAL A 73 9.79 -6.40 3.05
C VAL A 73 9.27 -7.82 3.19
N ASP A 74 10.16 -8.80 3.03
CA ASP A 74 9.82 -10.20 3.22
C ASP A 74 9.58 -10.48 4.71
N ALA A 75 8.47 -11.15 5.01
CA ALA A 75 8.09 -11.54 6.36
C ALA A 75 7.37 -12.88 6.32
N ASP A 76 7.60 -13.70 7.34
CA ASP A 76 6.99 -15.04 7.50
C ASP A 76 5.72 -15.05 8.37
N GLY A 77 5.33 -13.87 8.85
CA GLY A 77 4.16 -13.70 9.74
C GLY A 77 4.43 -13.98 11.22
N THR A 78 5.69 -14.22 11.63
CA THR A 78 6.04 -14.45 13.04
C THR A 78 6.35 -13.16 13.81
N GLU A 79 6.46 -12.04 13.11
CA GLU A 79 6.69 -10.71 13.69
C GLU A 79 5.76 -9.63 13.13
N LEU A 80 5.63 -8.54 13.88
CA LEU A 80 4.81 -7.38 13.47
C LEU A 80 5.65 -6.38 12.68
N ILE A 81 5.21 -6.07 11.47
CA ILE A 81 5.85 -5.04 10.64
C ILE A 81 5.29 -3.67 10.97
N ALA A 82 6.17 -2.73 11.34
CA ALA A 82 5.82 -1.35 11.65
C ALA A 82 6.50 -0.37 10.69
N VAL A 83 5.70 0.48 10.01
CA VAL A 83 6.22 1.50 9.08
C VAL A 83 6.42 2.83 9.82
N ARG A 84 7.66 3.32 9.87
CA ARG A 84 7.98 4.63 10.47
C ARG A 84 8.05 5.72 9.40
N ARG A 85 6.99 6.52 9.28
CA ARG A 85 6.96 7.75 8.47
C ARG A 85 7.55 8.94 9.24
N ARG A 86 8.57 9.60 8.69
CA ARG A 86 9.11 10.87 9.21
C ARG A 86 8.61 12.04 8.35
N GLY A 87 8.66 13.26 8.91
CA GLY A 87 8.36 14.49 8.16
C GLY A 87 6.88 14.82 7.97
N LEU A 88 5.96 14.14 8.68
CA LEU A 88 4.54 14.47 8.66
C LEU A 88 4.25 15.75 9.48
N THR A 89 3.39 16.63 8.95
CA THR A 89 2.84 17.77 9.69
C THR A 89 1.87 17.30 10.80
N PRO A 90 1.54 18.15 11.80
CA PRO A 90 0.52 17.82 12.80
C PRO A 90 -0.83 17.42 12.15
N ASP A 91 -1.29 18.17 11.16
CA ASP A 91 -2.56 17.90 10.46
C ASP A 91 -2.52 16.56 9.73
N GLN A 92 -1.41 16.24 9.05
CA GLN A 92 -1.25 14.94 8.37
C GLN A 92 -1.24 13.78 9.36
N LYS A 93 -0.65 13.96 10.56
CA LYS A 93 -0.71 12.95 11.62
C LYS A 93 -2.14 12.74 12.12
N GLN A 94 -2.92 13.82 12.26
CA GLN A 94 -4.32 13.73 12.67
C GLN A 94 -5.20 13.04 11.64
N ARG A 95 -4.96 13.28 10.33
CA ARG A 95 -5.69 12.59 9.24
C ARG A 95 -5.35 11.11 9.12
N LEU A 96 -4.23 10.67 9.67
CA LEU A 96 -3.81 9.26 9.69
C LEU A 96 -4.30 8.48 10.91
N ALA A 97 -4.66 9.18 11.99
CA ALA A 97 -5.19 8.60 13.22
C ALA A 97 -6.67 8.23 13.08
#